data_AF-A0A4Q2VEY5-F1
#
_entry.id   AF-A0A4Q2VEY5-F1
#
_cell.length_a   1.000
_cell.length_b   1.000
_cell.length_c   1.000
_cell.angle_alpha   90.00
_cell.angle_beta   90.00
_cell.angle_gamma   90.00
#
_symmetry.space_group_name_H-M   'P 1'
#
loop_
_entity.id
_entity.type
_entity.pdbx_description
1 polymer ?
#
loop_
_entity_poly.entity_id
_entity_poly.type
_entity_poly.pdbx_seq_one_letter_code
_entity_poly.pdbx_strand_id
1 'polypeptide(L)'
;MFIHRIRAIVFLATLFYGSCKANTNGLSYPTRKVAGISVINTPIVQDAEAFALEHSTYPIYKHVMRSWLYGVLMINANETFSDRIDFEVHAVATLLHDLGWDTTEASPIISADRRFEVDGAFAAPYGVSGEDYAAIAKAFPKSDLKDSVNQTIIWLCDTKPETTYGE
;
A
#
# COMPACT_ATOMS: atom_id res chain seq x y z
N MET A 1 -13.11 -15.20 74.46
CA MET A 1 -14.20 -15.98 73.86
C MET A 1 -14.55 -15.32 72.53
N PHE A 2 -14.25 -16.00 71.40
CA PHE A 2 -14.51 -15.67 69.97
C PHE A 2 -13.95 -14.33 69.43
N ILE A 3 -12.91 -14.21 68.57
CA ILE A 3 -12.47 -14.87 67.32
C ILE A 3 -13.41 -14.63 66.11
N HIS A 4 -12.83 -13.96 65.08
CA HIS A 4 -13.25 -13.76 63.67
C HIS A 4 -14.32 -12.66 63.42
N ARG A 5 -14.17 -11.71 62.46
CA ARG A 5 -13.91 -11.92 61.03
C ARG A 5 -13.28 -10.72 60.30
N ILE A 6 -12.44 -11.10 59.35
CA ILE A 6 -11.77 -10.38 58.26
C ILE A 6 -12.78 -9.73 57.29
N ARG A 7 -12.45 -8.55 56.72
CA ARG A 7 -12.34 -8.28 55.27
C ARG A 7 -11.91 -6.84 54.99
N ALA A 8 -10.61 -6.69 54.71
CA ALA A 8 -10.08 -5.53 53.98
C ALA A 8 -10.56 -5.62 52.53
N ILE A 9 -11.23 -4.57 52.05
CA ILE A 9 -11.64 -4.43 50.66
C ILE A 9 -10.53 -3.65 49.96
N VAL A 10 -9.66 -4.35 49.26
CA VAL A 10 -8.69 -3.76 48.33
C VAL A 10 -9.40 -3.62 46.98
N PHE A 11 -9.77 -2.38 46.62
CA PHE A 11 -10.21 -2.04 45.28
C PHE A 11 -8.98 -1.91 44.38
N LEU A 12 -8.59 -3.01 43.72
CA LEU A 12 -7.61 -2.99 42.64
C LEU A 12 -8.36 -2.67 41.34
N ALA A 13 -8.45 -1.39 40.98
CA ALA A 13 -8.93 -0.97 39.68
C ALA A 13 -7.82 -1.24 38.64
N THR A 14 -7.80 -2.44 38.09
CA THR A 14 -7.06 -2.71 36.85
C THR A 14 -7.79 -1.98 35.72
N LEU A 15 -7.25 -0.83 35.28
CA LEU A 15 -7.51 -0.31 33.95
C LEU A 15 -7.06 -1.38 32.96
N PHE A 16 -8.01 -2.20 32.50
CA PHE A 16 -7.82 -2.89 31.23
C PHE A 16 -7.85 -1.82 30.15
N TYR A 17 -6.66 -1.31 29.79
CA TYR A 17 -6.44 -0.81 28.43
C TYR A 17 -6.77 -1.97 27.50
N GLY A 18 -8.01 -2.03 27.03
CA GLY A 18 -8.40 -2.81 25.88
C GLY A 18 -7.67 -2.24 24.68
N SER A 19 -6.39 -2.61 24.51
CA SER A 19 -5.78 -2.58 23.20
C SER A 19 -6.52 -3.66 22.42
N CYS A 20 -7.53 -3.26 21.66
CA CYS A 20 -7.97 -4.03 20.51
C CYS A 20 -6.79 -4.05 19.53
N LYS A 21 -5.78 -4.88 19.81
CA LYS A 21 -4.95 -5.41 18.74
C LYS A 21 -5.90 -6.26 17.92
N ALA A 22 -6.22 -5.77 16.73
CA ALA A 22 -6.78 -6.62 15.70
C ALA A 22 -5.89 -7.86 15.64
N ASN A 23 -6.49 -9.03 15.85
CA ASN A 23 -5.81 -10.30 15.73
C ASN A 23 -5.49 -10.50 14.23
N THR A 24 -4.42 -9.89 13.76
CA THR A 24 -3.77 -10.33 12.53
C THR A 24 -3.21 -11.70 12.89
N ASN A 25 -3.87 -12.75 12.40
CA ASN A 25 -3.32 -14.10 12.49
C ASN A 25 -1.84 -14.01 12.11
N GLY A 26 -0.94 -14.39 13.01
CA GLY A 26 0.51 -14.14 12.96
C GLY A 26 1.26 -14.83 11.81
N LEU A 27 0.81 -14.62 10.58
CA LEU A 27 1.51 -14.97 9.36
C LEU A 27 2.62 -13.94 9.18
N SER A 28 3.82 -14.31 9.64
CA SER A 28 5.04 -13.63 9.22
C SER A 28 5.22 -13.91 7.74
N TYR A 29 4.85 -12.94 6.89
CA TYR A 29 5.08 -13.06 5.46
C TYR A 29 6.59 -13.17 5.16
N PRO A 30 7.00 -14.02 4.20
CA PRO A 30 8.38 -14.07 3.76
C PRO A 30 8.82 -12.70 3.26
N THR A 31 10.07 -12.34 3.55
CA THR A 31 10.69 -11.11 3.03
C THR A 31 12.01 -11.41 2.34
N ARG A 32 12.43 -10.51 1.45
CA ARG A 32 13.76 -10.53 0.84
C ARG A 32 14.40 -9.15 0.89
N LYS A 33 15.70 -9.09 0.62
CA LYS A 33 16.43 -7.82 0.51
C LYS A 33 16.56 -7.41 -0.95
N VAL A 34 16.12 -6.20 -1.26
CA VAL A 34 16.33 -5.54 -2.57
C VAL A 34 16.97 -4.19 -2.30
N ALA A 35 18.17 -3.95 -2.83
CA ALA A 35 18.95 -2.75 -2.55
C ALA A 35 19.09 -2.41 -1.05
N GLY A 36 19.17 -3.44 -0.18
CA GLY A 36 19.25 -3.30 1.28
C GLY A 36 17.90 -3.13 2.00
N ILE A 37 16.80 -2.90 1.27
CA ILE A 37 15.45 -2.71 1.82
C ILE A 37 14.78 -4.07 2.01
N SER A 38 14.14 -4.30 3.17
CA SER A 38 13.29 -5.48 3.40
C SER A 38 11.96 -5.28 2.70
N VAL A 39 11.64 -6.16 1.75
CA VAL A 39 10.37 -6.15 1.02
C VAL A 39 9.66 -7.48 1.18
N ILE A 40 8.33 -7.46 1.10
CA ILE A 40 7.51 -8.67 1.09
C ILE A 40 7.87 -9.55 -0.12
N ASN A 41 7.89 -10.87 0.08
CA ASN A 41 8.40 -11.84 -0.89
C ASN A 41 7.49 -13.07 -1.00
N THR A 42 6.21 -12.82 -1.23
CA THR A 42 5.21 -13.87 -1.43
C THR A 42 5.13 -14.26 -2.91
N PRO A 43 4.55 -15.43 -3.25
CA PRO A 43 4.41 -15.85 -4.65
C PRO A 43 3.72 -14.82 -5.54
N ILE A 44 2.61 -14.22 -5.08
CA ILE A 44 1.89 -13.20 -5.87
C ILE A 44 2.75 -11.96 -6.17
N VAL A 45 3.64 -11.57 -5.26
CA VAL A 45 4.56 -10.45 -5.46
C VAL A 45 5.67 -10.82 -6.44
N GLN A 46 6.20 -12.05 -6.36
CA GLN A 46 7.18 -12.55 -7.32
C GLN A 46 6.59 -12.63 -8.74
N ASP A 47 5.37 -13.16 -8.84
CA ASP A 47 4.68 -13.29 -10.12
C ASP A 47 4.32 -11.91 -10.70
N ALA A 48 3.92 -10.93 -9.86
CA ALA A 48 3.69 -9.55 -10.30
C ALA A 48 4.98 -8.85 -10.75
N GLU A 49 6.10 -9.05 -10.06
CA GLU A 49 7.41 -8.50 -10.46
C GLU A 49 7.88 -9.08 -11.80
N ALA A 50 7.73 -10.40 -11.99
CA ALA A 50 8.05 -11.06 -13.25
C ALA A 50 7.16 -10.55 -14.39
N PHE A 51 5.86 -10.40 -14.14
CA PHE A 51 4.92 -9.86 -15.12
C PHE A 51 5.24 -8.40 -15.48
N ALA A 52 5.56 -7.57 -14.48
CA ALA A 52 6.00 -6.19 -14.72
C ALA A 52 7.28 -6.13 -15.57
N LEU A 53 8.23 -7.05 -15.34
CA LEU A 53 9.47 -7.12 -16.14
C LEU A 53 9.18 -7.52 -17.60
N GLU A 54 8.27 -8.47 -17.82
CA GLU A 54 7.90 -8.96 -19.15
C GLU A 54 7.17 -7.89 -19.97
N HIS A 55 6.28 -7.13 -19.35
CA HIS A 55 5.41 -6.15 -20.00
C HIS A 55 5.90 -4.69 -19.90
N SER A 56 7.16 -4.48 -19.53
CA SER A 56 7.74 -3.14 -19.43
C SER A 56 9.03 -3.01 -20.23
N THR A 57 9.22 -1.83 -20.81
CA THR A 57 10.58 -1.43 -21.20
C THR A 57 11.48 -1.30 -19.97
N TYR A 58 12.78 -1.45 -20.15
CA TYR A 58 13.77 -1.30 -19.06
C TYR A 58 13.57 -0.04 -18.18
N PRO A 59 13.39 1.18 -18.71
CA PRO A 59 13.17 2.36 -17.87
C PRO A 59 11.88 2.30 -17.05
N ILE A 60 10.80 1.74 -17.60
CA ILE A 60 9.51 1.58 -16.91
C ILE A 60 9.64 0.54 -15.79
N TYR A 61 10.25 -0.62 -16.08
CA TYR A 61 10.49 -1.63 -15.04
C TYR A 61 11.31 -1.06 -13.87
N LYS A 62 12.38 -0.31 -14.18
CA LYS A 62 13.20 0.34 -13.14
C LYS A 62 12.42 1.40 -12.38
N HIS A 63 11.46 2.08 -13.00
CA HIS A 63 10.57 3.04 -12.35
C HIS A 63 9.63 2.35 -11.37
N VAL A 64 8.87 1.32 -11.79
CA VAL A 64 7.95 0.61 -10.89
C VAL A 64 8.67 -0.03 -9.70
N MET A 65 9.88 -0.57 -9.91
CA MET A 65 10.71 -1.09 -8.82
C MET A 65 11.14 0.01 -7.84
N ARG A 66 11.51 1.20 -8.31
CA ARG A 66 11.82 2.33 -7.41
C ARG A 66 10.57 2.81 -6.67
N SER A 67 9.42 2.89 -7.34
CA SER A 67 8.14 3.27 -6.74
C SER A 67 7.76 2.33 -5.59
N TRP A 68 7.93 1.02 -5.78
CA TRP A 68 7.71 0.04 -4.72
C TRP A 68 8.69 0.23 -3.54
N LEU A 69 9.99 0.35 -3.81
CA LEU A 69 11.00 0.53 -2.76
C LEU A 69 10.81 1.81 -1.96
N TYR A 70 10.50 2.93 -2.62
CA TYR A 70 10.20 4.19 -1.95
C TYR A 70 8.90 4.11 -1.14
N GLY A 71 7.87 3.44 -1.67
CA GLY A 71 6.63 3.16 -0.94
C GLY A 71 6.89 2.40 0.37
N VAL A 72 7.70 1.35 0.32
CA VAL A 72 8.10 0.58 1.51
C VAL A 72 8.85 1.45 2.53
N LEU A 73 9.77 2.31 2.09
CA LEU A 73 10.48 3.22 3.00
C LEU A 73 9.53 4.23 3.65
N MET A 74 8.58 4.79 2.89
CA MET A 74 7.58 5.72 3.41
C MET A 74 6.64 5.05 4.42
N ILE A 75 6.22 3.82 4.15
CA ILE A 75 5.40 3.04 5.07
C ILE A 75 6.15 2.78 6.37
N ASN A 76 7.40 2.32 6.28
CA ASN A 76 8.21 1.99 7.45
C ASN A 76 8.63 3.21 8.29
N ALA A 77 8.62 4.41 7.69
CA ALA A 77 8.91 5.65 8.41
C ALA A 77 7.77 6.08 9.35
N ASN A 78 6.58 5.45 9.28
CA ASN A 78 5.42 5.80 10.09
C ASN A 78 4.70 4.54 10.60
N GLU A 79 4.96 4.18 11.86
CA GLU A 79 4.42 2.97 12.49
C GLU A 79 2.87 2.92 12.51
N THR A 80 2.21 4.07 12.70
CA THR A 80 0.73 4.13 12.69
C THR A 80 0.17 3.87 11.29
N PHE A 81 0.93 4.27 10.26
CA PHE A 81 0.56 4.03 8.87
C PHE A 81 0.86 2.59 8.46
N SER A 82 1.98 2.01 8.88
CA SER A 82 2.37 0.63 8.54
C SER A 82 1.38 -0.42 9.04
N ASP A 83 0.76 -0.21 10.20
CA ASP A 83 -0.22 -1.16 10.76
C ASP A 83 -1.54 -1.23 9.96
N ARG A 84 -1.76 -0.28 9.03
CA ARG A 84 -2.99 -0.16 8.24
C ARG A 84 -2.84 -0.58 6.79
N ILE A 85 -1.62 -0.93 6.37
CA ILE A 85 -1.31 -1.25 4.98
C ILE A 85 -1.06 -2.75 4.83
N ASP A 86 -1.77 -3.36 3.89
CA ASP A 86 -1.42 -4.69 3.40
C ASP A 86 -0.22 -4.58 2.44
N PHE A 87 0.89 -5.20 2.81
CA PHE A 87 2.14 -5.12 2.04
C PHE A 87 2.08 -5.90 0.72
N GLU A 88 1.29 -6.97 0.60
CA GLU A 88 1.11 -7.69 -0.67
C GLU A 88 0.34 -6.80 -1.65
N VAL A 89 -0.76 -6.20 -1.19
CA VAL A 89 -1.56 -5.27 -2.01
C VAL A 89 -0.72 -4.06 -2.43
N HIS A 90 0.05 -3.48 -1.51
CA HIS A 90 0.95 -2.38 -1.84
C HIS A 90 2.00 -2.77 -2.90
N ALA A 91 2.62 -3.94 -2.74
CA ALA A 91 3.64 -4.43 -3.67
C ALA A 91 3.05 -4.67 -5.07
N VAL A 92 1.95 -5.44 -5.17
CA VAL A 92 1.28 -5.71 -6.46
C VAL A 92 0.82 -4.41 -7.12
N ALA A 93 0.17 -3.51 -6.37
CA ALA A 93 -0.30 -2.25 -6.94
C ALA A 93 0.85 -1.37 -7.47
N THR A 94 1.96 -1.26 -6.73
CA THR A 94 3.10 -0.44 -7.17
C THR A 94 3.89 -1.07 -8.31
N LEU A 95 4.04 -2.39 -8.35
CA LEU A 95 4.71 -3.09 -9.43
C LEU A 95 3.95 -2.99 -10.76
N LEU A 96 2.61 -2.95 -10.70
CA LEU A 96 1.75 -3.05 -11.88
C LEU A 96 1.13 -1.71 -12.33
N HIS A 97 1.35 -0.60 -11.61
CA HIS A 97 0.63 0.66 -11.88
C HIS A 97 0.82 1.24 -13.29
N ASP A 98 1.94 0.95 -13.93
CA ASP A 98 2.28 1.45 -15.27
C ASP A 98 2.22 0.35 -16.35
N LEU A 99 1.54 -0.78 -16.12
CA LEU A 99 1.36 -1.83 -17.14
C LEU A 99 0.72 -1.33 -18.45
N GLY A 100 -0.07 -0.25 -18.39
CA GLY A 100 -0.63 0.39 -19.58
C GLY A 100 0.41 1.03 -20.51
N TRP A 101 1.69 1.06 -20.11
CA TRP A 101 2.80 1.47 -20.97
C TRP A 101 3.49 0.31 -21.68
N ASP A 102 2.87 -0.87 -21.69
CA ASP A 102 3.39 -2.02 -22.43
C ASP A 102 3.50 -1.70 -23.94
N THR A 103 4.75 -1.66 -24.42
CA THR A 103 5.07 -1.39 -25.83
C THR A 103 5.44 -2.65 -26.60
N THR A 104 5.13 -3.84 -26.06
CA THR A 104 5.36 -5.09 -26.78
C THR A 104 4.48 -5.18 -28.03
N GLU A 105 5.00 -5.80 -29.09
CA GLU A 105 4.25 -6.03 -30.32
C GLU A 105 2.99 -6.85 -30.01
N ALA A 106 1.83 -6.36 -30.45
CA ALA A 106 0.53 -6.95 -30.15
C ALA A 106 0.25 -7.17 -28.65
N SER A 107 0.64 -6.20 -27.80
CA SER A 107 0.38 -6.24 -26.35
C SER A 107 -1.07 -6.65 -26.06
N PRO A 108 -1.30 -7.66 -25.19
CA PRO A 108 -2.63 -8.08 -24.78
C PRO A 108 -3.27 -7.12 -23.77
N ILE A 109 -2.53 -6.11 -23.29
CA ILE A 109 -2.95 -5.16 -22.26
C ILE A 109 -3.54 -3.90 -22.89
N ILE A 110 -2.92 -3.41 -23.97
CA ILE A 110 -3.24 -2.10 -24.54
C ILE A 110 -4.41 -2.18 -25.52
N SER A 111 -5.39 -1.31 -25.30
CA SER A 111 -6.53 -1.12 -26.20
C SER A 111 -6.44 0.24 -26.90
N ALA A 112 -7.18 0.39 -28.00
CA ALA A 112 -7.21 1.64 -28.77
C ALA A 112 -8.15 2.69 -28.15
N ASP A 113 -9.08 2.27 -27.29
CA ASP A 113 -10.20 3.08 -26.81
C ASP A 113 -10.07 3.50 -25.34
N ARG A 114 -9.06 3.00 -24.61
CA ARG A 114 -8.86 3.32 -23.20
C ARG A 114 -7.56 4.08 -22.98
N ARG A 115 -7.52 4.78 -21.84
CA ARG A 115 -6.27 5.36 -21.36
C ARG A 115 -5.42 4.26 -20.72
N PHE A 116 -4.11 4.45 -20.73
CA PHE A 116 -3.16 3.47 -20.22
C PHE A 116 -3.45 3.07 -18.77
N GLU A 117 -3.89 4.00 -17.92
CA GLU A 117 -4.20 3.71 -16.51
C GLU A 117 -5.36 2.73 -16.37
N VAL A 118 -6.30 2.75 -17.31
CA VAL A 118 -7.47 1.85 -17.33
C VAL A 118 -7.08 0.50 -17.91
N ASP A 119 -6.29 0.47 -18.97
CA ASP A 119 -5.80 -0.79 -19.54
C ASP A 119 -4.90 -1.54 -18.55
N GLY A 120 -3.98 -0.85 -17.87
CA GLY A 120 -3.17 -1.44 -16.82
C GLY A 120 -4.02 -1.97 -15.65
N ALA A 121 -5.08 -1.26 -15.26
CA ALA A 121 -5.99 -1.71 -14.20
C ALA A 121 -6.80 -2.97 -14.58
N PHE A 122 -7.03 -3.21 -15.87
CA PHE A 122 -7.76 -4.38 -16.39
C PHE A 122 -6.83 -5.53 -16.81
N ALA A 123 -5.52 -5.34 -16.74
CA ALA A 123 -4.54 -6.31 -17.19
C ALA A 123 -4.61 -7.62 -16.40
N ALA A 124 -5.06 -8.71 -17.04
CA ALA A 124 -5.00 -10.05 -16.46
C ALA A 124 -3.54 -10.49 -16.22
N PRO A 125 -3.28 -11.37 -15.23
CA PRO A 125 -4.25 -12.02 -14.34
C PRO A 125 -4.62 -11.20 -13.09
N TYR A 126 -4.00 -10.04 -12.87
CA TYR A 126 -4.14 -9.25 -11.63
C TYR A 126 -5.20 -8.14 -11.69
N GLY A 127 -5.70 -7.86 -12.89
CA GLY A 127 -6.61 -6.76 -13.16
C GLY A 127 -7.98 -6.94 -12.51
N VAL A 128 -8.64 -5.80 -12.29
CA VAL A 128 -10.03 -5.76 -11.82
C VAL A 128 -10.98 -5.84 -13.00
N SER A 129 -12.17 -6.42 -12.78
CA SER A 129 -13.19 -6.40 -13.82
C SER A 129 -13.68 -4.97 -14.09
N GLY A 130 -14.18 -4.71 -15.29
CA GLY A 130 -14.78 -3.41 -15.61
C GLY A 130 -15.99 -3.08 -14.72
N GLU A 131 -16.72 -4.10 -14.26
CA GLU A 131 -17.83 -3.95 -13.31
C GLU A 131 -17.33 -3.49 -11.94
N ASP A 132 -16.31 -4.13 -11.39
CA ASP A 132 -15.71 -3.75 -10.11
C ASP A 132 -15.11 -2.34 -10.17
N TYR A 133 -14.42 -2.02 -11.27
CA TYR A 133 -13.88 -0.68 -11.47
C TYR A 133 -15.00 0.38 -11.53
N ALA A 134 -16.08 0.10 -12.25
CA ALA A 134 -17.23 1.01 -12.32
C ALA A 134 -17.89 1.19 -10.94
N ALA A 135 -18.01 0.10 -10.16
CA ALA A 135 -18.53 0.15 -8.80
C ALA A 135 -17.65 1.01 -7.87
N ILE A 136 -16.32 0.84 -7.94
CA ILE A 136 -15.36 1.65 -7.18
C ILE A 136 -15.43 3.11 -7.60
N ALA A 137 -15.41 3.40 -8.91
CA ALA A 137 -15.47 4.76 -9.42
C ALA A 137 -16.77 5.48 -9.03
N LYS A 138 -17.88 4.74 -8.91
CA LYS A 138 -19.16 5.26 -8.42
C LYS A 138 -19.14 5.51 -6.91
N ALA A 139 -18.56 4.62 -6.13
CA ALA A 139 -18.46 4.75 -4.67
C ALA A 139 -17.47 5.84 -4.24
N PHE A 140 -16.40 6.03 -5.00
CA PHE A 140 -15.32 6.98 -4.75
C PHE A 140 -15.13 7.90 -5.96
N PRO A 141 -16.07 8.84 -6.20
CA PRO A 141 -15.97 9.75 -7.33
C PRO A 141 -14.74 10.65 -7.18
N LYS A 142 -13.96 10.77 -8.25
CA LYS A 142 -12.74 11.62 -8.30
C LYS A 142 -13.06 13.11 -8.48
N SER A 143 -14.22 13.58 -8.01
CA SER A 143 -14.73 14.93 -8.28
C SER A 143 -13.83 16.03 -7.71
N ASP A 144 -13.10 15.74 -6.65
CA ASP A 144 -12.19 16.65 -5.97
C ASP A 144 -10.71 16.36 -6.27
N LEU A 145 -10.38 15.37 -7.13
CA LEU A 145 -9.00 14.91 -7.31
C LEU A 145 -8.05 16.05 -7.71
N LYS A 146 -8.47 16.92 -8.64
CA LYS A 146 -7.65 18.06 -9.07
C LYS A 146 -7.39 19.01 -7.92
N ASP A 147 -8.43 19.33 -7.16
CA ASP A 147 -8.34 20.31 -6.08
C ASP A 147 -7.55 19.72 -4.90
N SER A 148 -7.76 18.45 -4.55
CA SER A 148 -7.03 17.78 -3.47
C SER A 148 -5.55 17.62 -3.79
N VAL A 149 -5.19 17.26 -5.04
CA VAL A 149 -3.79 17.20 -5.49
C VAL A 149 -3.15 18.58 -5.43
N ASN A 150 -3.84 19.62 -5.93
CA ASN A 150 -3.33 20.99 -5.87
C ASN A 150 -3.10 21.44 -4.43
N GLN A 151 -4.07 21.21 -3.54
CA GLN A 151 -3.93 21.58 -2.12
C GLN A 151 -2.81 20.80 -1.44
N THR A 152 -2.63 19.52 -1.77
CA THR A 152 -1.53 18.70 -1.23
C THR A 152 -0.17 19.23 -1.69
N ILE A 153 -0.03 19.59 -2.97
CA ILE A 153 1.22 20.16 -3.50
C ILE A 153 1.50 21.52 -2.87
N ILE A 154 0.48 22.39 -2.74
CA ILE A 154 0.62 23.69 -2.07
C ILE A 154 1.05 23.49 -0.63
N TRP A 155 0.38 22.61 0.11
CA TRP A 155 0.73 22.29 1.49
C TRP A 155 2.16 21.74 1.60
N LEU A 156 2.58 20.85 0.70
CA LEU A 156 3.96 20.39 0.64
C LEU A 156 4.89 21.57 0.41
N CYS A 157 4.63 22.47 -0.54
CA CYS A 157 5.50 23.62 -0.78
C CYS A 157 5.57 24.58 0.43
N ASP A 158 4.49 24.75 1.17
CA ASP A 158 4.38 25.62 2.34
C ASP A 158 5.11 25.04 3.57
N THR A 159 4.95 23.73 3.81
CA THR A 159 5.43 23.06 5.04
C THR A 159 6.76 22.31 4.88
N LYS A 160 7.14 21.94 3.65
CA LYS A 160 8.38 21.21 3.38
C LYS A 160 9.65 21.96 3.78
N PRO A 161 9.76 23.30 3.69
CA PRO A 161 10.94 24.03 4.17
C PRO A 161 11.26 23.77 5.64
N GLU A 162 10.24 23.61 6.50
CA GLU A 162 10.39 23.39 7.94
C GLU A 162 10.76 21.94 8.30
N THR A 163 10.60 21.01 7.36
CA THR A 163 10.73 19.55 7.60
C THR A 163 11.84 18.90 6.76
N THR A 164 12.45 19.61 5.81
CA THR A 164 13.47 19.03 4.88
C THR A 164 14.90 19.22 5.34
N TYR A 165 15.21 20.36 5.95
CA TYR A 165 16.50 20.62 6.58
C TYR A 165 16.20 20.98 8.03
N GLY A 166 16.72 20.22 8.99
CA GLY A 166 16.71 20.68 10.38
C GLY A 166 17.56 21.95 10.47
N GLU A 167 17.14 22.91 11.30
CA GLU A 167 18.10 23.85 11.90
C GLU A 167 19.10 23.10 12.79
#